data_AF-A0A438D1M5-F1
#
_entry.id   AF-A0A438D1M5-F1
#
_cell.length_a   1.000
_cell.length_b   1.000
_cell.length_c   1.000
_cell.angle_alpha   90.00
_cell.angle_beta   90.00
_cell.angle_gamma   90.00
#
_symmetry.space_group_name_H-M   'P 1'
#
loop_
_entity.id
_entity.type
_entity.pdbx_description
1 polymer ?
#
loop_
_entity_poly.entity_id
_entity_poly.type
_entity_poly.pdbx_seq_one_letter_code
_entity_poly.pdbx_strand_id
1 'polypeptide(L)'
;MQLHLLGARLWRTKGEEQEANKKEYIECLKLLEGELGDKPYFGGENFGFVDVNLMPYFSWLYVFEIDANFSIEAECPKLITWAKRCMERESVSTSLPDRQKLYDFFLQLKEVAWYRVEQCKLAYKMLGRTLGLNSLV
;
A
#
# COMPACT_ATOMS: atom_id res chain seq x y z
N MET A 1 4.31 4.73 10.55
CA MET A 1 3.20 3.83 10.95
C MET A 1 1.93 4.07 10.14
N GLN A 2 1.52 5.31 9.86
CA GLN A 2 0.29 5.63 9.12
C GLN A 2 0.26 5.14 7.67
N LEU A 3 1.31 5.36 6.89
CA LEU A 3 1.40 4.91 5.48
C LEU A 3 1.17 3.38 5.34
N HIS A 4 1.78 2.58 6.21
CA HIS A 4 1.57 1.12 6.26
C HIS A 4 0.11 0.75 6.53
N LEU A 5 -0.55 1.43 7.46
CA LEU A 5 -1.95 1.18 7.80
C LEU A 5 -2.88 1.53 6.64
N LEU A 6 -2.65 2.66 5.98
CA LEU A 6 -3.45 3.08 4.82
C LEU A 6 -3.26 2.12 3.64
N GLY A 7 -2.02 1.70 3.35
CA GLY A 7 -1.77 0.66 2.35
C GLY A 7 -2.48 -0.65 2.68
N ALA A 8 -2.46 -1.07 3.95
CA ALA A 8 -3.17 -2.27 4.39
C ALA A 8 -4.68 -2.19 4.22
N ARG A 9 -5.29 -1.03 4.50
CA ARG A 9 -6.72 -0.79 4.24
C ARG A 9 -7.03 -0.83 2.74
N LEU A 10 -6.17 -0.21 1.92
CA LEU A 10 -6.33 -0.16 0.48
C LEU A 10 -6.44 -1.57 -0.13
N TRP A 11 -5.47 -2.46 0.12
CA TRP A 11 -5.49 -3.77 -0.55
C TRP A 11 -6.44 -4.81 0.08
N ARG A 12 -6.88 -4.60 1.32
CA ARG A 12 -7.81 -5.52 2.02
C ARG A 12 -9.28 -5.24 1.75
N THR A 13 -9.60 -4.08 1.17
CA THR A 13 -10.97 -3.65 0.87
C THR A 13 -11.24 -3.78 -0.63
N LYS A 14 -12.53 -3.73 -1.03
CA LYS A 14 -12.97 -3.79 -2.44
C LYS A 14 -14.14 -2.83 -2.66
N GLY A 15 -14.38 -2.46 -3.92
CA GLY A 15 -15.51 -1.61 -4.28
C GLY A 15 -15.38 -0.19 -3.73
N GLU A 16 -16.49 0.39 -3.29
CA GLU A 16 -16.54 1.79 -2.81
C GLU A 16 -15.59 2.07 -1.63
N GLU A 17 -15.41 1.10 -0.74
CA GLU A 17 -14.49 1.24 0.40
C GLU A 17 -13.02 1.30 -0.07
N GLN A 18 -12.66 0.52 -1.08
CA GLN A 18 -11.31 0.57 -1.67
C GLN A 18 -11.05 1.92 -2.34
N GLU A 19 -12.06 2.46 -3.05
CA GLU A 19 -11.97 3.77 -3.67
C GLU A 19 -11.83 4.91 -2.65
N ALA A 20 -12.50 4.82 -1.50
CA ALA A 20 -12.33 5.78 -0.41
C ALA A 20 -10.93 5.69 0.21
N ASN A 21 -10.47 4.48 0.52
CA ASN A 21 -9.12 4.24 1.05
C ASN A 21 -8.03 4.67 0.07
N LYS A 22 -8.26 4.53 -1.25
CA LYS A 22 -7.33 4.97 -2.30
C LYS A 22 -7.11 6.49 -2.25
N LYS A 23 -8.17 7.27 -2.07
CA LYS A 23 -8.07 8.74 -1.94
C LYS A 23 -7.22 9.12 -0.72
N GLU A 24 -7.52 8.54 0.45
CA GLU A 24 -6.74 8.80 1.67
C GLU A 24 -5.26 8.39 1.52
N TYR A 25 -5.01 7.28 0.83
CA TYR A 25 -3.67 6.81 0.53
C TYR A 25 -2.89 7.76 -0.37
N ILE A 26 -3.50 8.23 -1.46
CA ILE A 26 -2.90 9.19 -2.39
C ILE A 26 -2.59 10.52 -1.66
N GLU A 27 -3.49 11.02 -0.82
CA GLU A 27 -3.23 12.23 -0.04
C GLU A 27 -2.04 12.04 0.93
N CYS A 28 -1.90 10.85 1.53
CA CYS A 28 -0.73 10.54 2.35
C CYS A 28 0.58 10.53 1.52
N LEU A 29 0.54 10.04 0.27
CA LEU A 29 1.69 10.10 -0.63
C LEU A 29 2.04 11.54 -1.00
N LYS A 30 1.04 12.39 -1.28
CA LYS A 30 1.26 13.82 -1.57
C LYS A 30 1.88 14.57 -0.41
N LEU A 31 1.50 14.25 0.83
CA LEU A 31 2.16 14.79 2.02
C LEU A 31 3.64 14.39 2.06
N LEU A 32 3.97 13.13 1.81
CA LEU A 32 5.36 12.67 1.74
C LEU A 32 6.14 13.36 0.61
N GLU A 33 5.52 13.56 -0.54
CA GLU A 33 6.13 14.29 -1.64
C GLU A 33 6.38 15.77 -1.30
N GLY A 34 5.44 16.41 -0.59
CA GLY A 34 5.60 17.76 -0.07
C GLY A 34 6.78 17.85 0.90
N GLU A 35 6.92 16.88 1.81
CA GLU A 35 8.05 16.81 2.75
C GLU A 35 9.38 16.53 2.05
N LEU A 36 9.38 15.77 0.95
CA LEU A 36 10.56 15.60 0.11
C LEU A 36 10.94 16.93 -0.55
N GLY A 37 9.95 17.69 -1.05
CA GLY A 37 10.16 18.99 -1.67
C GLY A 37 11.04 18.88 -2.90
N ASP A 38 12.17 19.59 -2.91
CA ASP A 38 13.18 19.54 -3.97
C ASP A 38 14.47 18.82 -3.51
N LYS A 39 14.46 18.25 -2.30
CA LYS A 39 15.63 17.54 -1.76
C LYS A 39 15.90 16.27 -2.57
N PRO A 40 17.17 15.89 -2.77
CA PRO A 40 17.48 14.65 -3.46
C PRO A 40 17.08 13.41 -2.63
N TYR A 41 17.07 13.53 -1.30
CA TYR A 41 16.66 12.49 -0.35
C TYR A 41 15.85 13.11 0.80
N PHE A 42 15.10 12.29 1.54
CA PHE A 42 14.43 12.74 2.76
C PHE A 42 15.45 13.18 3.83
N GLY A 43 16.64 12.58 3.83
CA GLY A 43 17.80 13.02 4.61
C GLY A 43 18.45 14.33 4.16
N GLY A 44 17.90 15.04 3.16
CA GLY A 44 18.51 16.22 2.56
C GLY A 44 19.44 15.83 1.41
N GLU A 45 20.70 16.27 1.47
CA GLU A 45 21.71 15.96 0.44
C GLU A 45 22.16 14.50 0.43
N ASN A 46 22.00 13.80 1.55
CA ASN A 46 22.47 12.43 1.73
C ASN A 46 21.30 11.47 1.96
N PHE A 47 21.47 10.25 1.46
CA PHE A 47 20.58 9.14 1.76
C PHE A 47 20.57 8.86 3.27
N GLY A 48 19.40 8.93 3.89
CA GLY A 48 19.25 8.95 5.34
C GLY A 48 18.25 7.93 5.87
N PHE A 49 17.92 8.09 7.16
CA PHE A 49 17.08 7.16 7.91
C PHE A 49 15.69 6.97 7.27
N VAL A 50 15.04 8.06 6.88
CA VAL A 50 13.71 8.01 6.27
C VAL A 50 13.77 7.28 4.93
N ASP A 51 14.82 7.51 4.14
CA ASP A 51 14.98 6.86 2.84
C ASP A 51 15.13 5.34 3.00
N VAL A 52 15.96 4.89 3.95
CA VAL A 52 16.13 3.46 4.29
C VAL A 52 14.81 2.80 4.65
N ASN A 53 13.96 3.49 5.41
CA ASN A 53 12.67 2.93 5.86
C ASN A 53 11.60 2.95 4.76
N LEU A 54 11.63 3.94 3.86
CA LEU A 54 10.63 4.07 2.80
C LEU A 54 10.93 3.20 1.57
N MET A 55 12.19 2.93 1.25
CA MET A 55 12.53 2.16 0.03
C MET A 55 11.94 0.74 -0.01
N PRO A 56 11.98 -0.07 1.07
CA PRO A 56 11.29 -1.36 1.09
C PRO A 56 9.79 -1.22 0.83
N TYR A 57 9.17 -0.15 1.33
CA TYR A 57 7.76 0.14 1.10
C TYR A 57 7.48 0.57 -0.35
N PHE A 58 8.40 1.30 -0.97
CA PHE A 58 8.29 1.72 -2.36
C PHE A 58 8.18 0.54 -3.33
N SER A 59 8.75 -0.62 -3.01
CA SER A 59 8.56 -1.84 -3.82
C SER A 59 7.08 -2.28 -3.88
N TRP A 60 6.30 -2.06 -2.82
CA TRP A 60 4.87 -2.37 -2.76
C TRP A 60 3.98 -1.39 -3.50
N LEU A 61 4.47 -0.17 -3.77
CA LEU A 61 3.70 0.84 -4.48
C LEU A 61 3.25 0.37 -5.87
N TYR A 62 4.14 -0.33 -6.59
CA TYR A 62 3.80 -0.98 -7.87
C TYR A 62 2.63 -1.97 -7.74
N VAL A 63 2.58 -2.73 -6.65
CA VAL A 63 1.50 -3.68 -6.39
C VAL A 63 0.18 -2.94 -6.19
N PHE A 64 0.20 -1.82 -5.46
CA PHE A 64 -1.01 -1.02 -5.22
C PHE A 64 -1.50 -0.28 -6.47
N GLU A 65 -0.61 0.19 -7.34
CA GLU A 65 -1.00 0.78 -8.64
C GLU A 65 -1.85 -0.19 -9.45
N ILE A 66 -1.43 -1.45 -9.54
CA ILE A 66 -2.16 -2.51 -10.24
C ILE A 66 -3.46 -2.85 -9.51
N ASP A 67 -3.39 -3.06 -8.19
CA ASP A 67 -4.52 -3.57 -7.42
C ASP A 67 -5.68 -2.57 -7.25
N ALA A 68 -5.34 -1.29 -7.14
CA ALA A 68 -6.29 -0.19 -6.92
C ALA A 68 -6.46 0.70 -8.17
N ASN A 69 -5.83 0.32 -9.29
CA ASN A 69 -5.93 0.95 -10.60
C ASN A 69 -5.71 2.48 -10.55
N PHE A 70 -4.50 2.89 -10.15
CA PHE A 70 -4.06 4.28 -10.17
C PHE A 70 -2.58 4.39 -10.53
N SER A 71 -2.12 5.61 -10.80
CA SER A 71 -0.72 5.88 -11.11
C SER A 71 -0.11 6.82 -10.07
N ILE A 72 0.95 6.35 -9.43
CA ILE A 72 1.75 7.12 -8.48
C ILE A 72 2.60 8.13 -9.23
N GLU A 73 3.05 7.84 -10.45
CA GLU A 73 3.75 8.83 -11.27
C GLU A 73 2.86 10.02 -11.63
N ALA A 74 1.58 9.78 -11.90
CA ALA A 74 0.62 10.85 -12.16
C ALA A 74 0.28 11.69 -10.91
N GLU A 75 0.17 11.04 -9.75
CA GLU A 75 -0.20 11.72 -8.49
C GLU A 75 1.00 12.35 -7.78
N CYS A 76 2.17 11.69 -7.83
CA CYS A 76 3.37 12.00 -7.07
C CYS A 76 4.68 11.78 -7.87
N PRO A 77 4.93 12.57 -8.92
CA PRO A 77 6.07 12.38 -9.84
C PRO A 77 7.44 12.49 -9.16
N LYS A 78 7.62 13.37 -8.16
CA LYS A 78 8.90 13.56 -7.47
C LYS A 78 9.25 12.36 -6.59
N LEU A 79 8.26 11.66 -6.03
CA LEU A 79 8.50 10.41 -5.31
C LEU A 79 9.04 9.32 -6.26
N ILE A 80 8.54 9.25 -7.49
CA ILE A 80 9.10 8.35 -8.51
C ILE A 80 10.54 8.72 -8.83
N THR A 81 10.84 10.01 -9.02
CA THR A 81 12.21 10.49 -9.27
C THR A 81 13.14 10.14 -8.12
N TRP A 82 12.71 10.38 -6.87
CA TRP A 82 13.45 10.02 -5.67
C TRP A 82 13.73 8.52 -5.59
N ALA A 83 12.72 7.67 -5.83
CA ALA A 83 12.90 6.23 -5.79
C ALA A 83 13.85 5.73 -6.89
N LYS A 84 13.76 6.27 -8.11
CA LYS A 84 14.71 5.97 -9.20
C LYS A 84 16.15 6.30 -8.77
N ARG A 85 16.37 7.47 -8.15
CA ARG A 85 17.68 7.85 -7.59
C ARG A 85 18.14 6.92 -6.48
N CYS A 86 17.25 6.51 -5.57
CA CYS A 86 17.59 5.55 -4.52
C CYS A 86 17.99 4.18 -5.10
N MET A 87 17.39 3.74 -6.21
CA MET A 87 17.72 2.49 -6.89
C MET A 87 19.09 2.47 -7.57
N GLU A 88 19.71 3.62 -7.81
CA GLU A 88 21.09 3.71 -8.31
C GLU A 88 22.11 3.23 -7.27
N ARG A 89 21.71 3.16 -5.99
CA ARG A 89 22.56 2.64 -4.91
C ARG A 89 22.50 1.12 -4.91
N GLU A 90 23.67 0.47 -5.00
CA GLU A 90 23.80 -0.98 -4.93
C GLU A 90 23.15 -1.56 -3.66
N SER A 91 23.33 -0.89 -2.51
CA SER A 91 22.73 -1.32 -1.24
C SER A 91 21.19 -1.36 -1.26
N VAL A 92 20.56 -0.55 -2.11
CA VAL A 92 19.10 -0.51 -2.26
C VAL A 92 18.67 -1.54 -3.30
N SER A 93 19.26 -1.50 -4.50
CA SER A 93 18.85 -2.37 -5.61
C SER A 93 19.02 -3.86 -5.32
N THR A 94 20.02 -4.24 -4.52
CA THR A 94 20.25 -5.63 -4.10
C THR A 94 19.36 -6.08 -2.94
N SER A 95 18.73 -5.14 -2.22
CA SER A 95 17.90 -5.42 -1.04
C SER A 95 16.42 -5.61 -1.36
N LEU A 96 15.95 -5.09 -2.49
CA LEU A 96 14.54 -5.13 -2.85
C LEU A 96 14.16 -6.43 -3.57
N PRO A 97 12.97 -6.98 -3.32
CA PRO A 97 12.49 -8.14 -4.04
C PRO A 97 12.23 -7.81 -5.50
N ASP A 98 12.32 -8.85 -6.35
CA ASP A 98 11.85 -8.76 -7.73
C ASP A 98 10.36 -8.39 -7.77
N ARG A 99 9.98 -7.52 -8.72
CA ARG A 99 8.62 -6.99 -8.82
C ARG A 99 7.58 -8.07 -9.10
N GLN A 100 7.89 -9.04 -9.96
CA GLN A 100 6.96 -10.11 -10.27
C GLN A 100 6.78 -11.02 -9.06
N LYS A 101 7.88 -11.42 -8.41
CA LYS A 101 7.82 -12.23 -7.17
C LYS A 101 7.02 -11.53 -6.07
N LEU A 102 7.16 -10.22 -5.93
CA LEU A 102 6.40 -9.44 -4.96
C LEU A 102 4.91 -9.41 -5.29
N TYR A 103 4.55 -9.23 -6.56
CA TYR A 103 3.16 -9.27 -7.01
C TYR A 103 2.53 -10.66 -6.84
N ASP A 104 3.25 -11.73 -7.17
CA ASP A 104 2.79 -13.11 -6.95
C ASP A 104 2.55 -13.39 -5.45
N PHE A 105 3.45 -12.94 -4.59
CA PHE A 105 3.30 -13.01 -3.15
C PHE A 105 2.08 -12.21 -2.67
N PHE A 106 1.86 -11.02 -3.23
CA PHE A 106 0.70 -10.21 -2.92
C PHE A 106 -0.62 -10.91 -3.27
N LEU A 107 -0.73 -11.56 -4.43
CA LEU A 107 -1.93 -12.28 -4.81
C LEU A 107 -2.28 -13.38 -3.80
N GLN A 108 -1.27 -14.13 -3.33
CA GLN A 108 -1.43 -15.14 -2.27
C GLN A 108 -1.90 -14.51 -0.95
N LEU A 109 -1.28 -13.39 -0.55
CA LEU A 109 -1.70 -12.65 0.66
C LEU A 109 -3.14 -12.15 0.55
N LYS A 110 -3.54 -11.63 -0.61
CA LYS A 110 -4.87 -11.10 -0.87
C LYS A 110 -5.92 -12.20 -0.82
N GLU A 111 -5.63 -13.37 -1.38
CA GLU A 111 -6.50 -14.56 -1.29
C GLU A 111 -6.72 -15.00 0.16
N VAL A 112 -5.64 -15.14 0.94
CA VAL A 112 -5.72 -15.54 2.36
C VAL A 112 -6.50 -14.51 3.19
N ALA A 113 -6.24 -13.22 2.97
CA ALA A 113 -6.96 -12.15 3.66
C ALA A 113 -8.46 -12.19 3.33
N TRP A 114 -8.80 -12.43 2.07
CA TRP A 114 -10.19 -12.51 1.62
C TRP A 114 -10.92 -13.71 2.23
N TYR A 115 -10.31 -14.91 2.19
CA TYR A 115 -10.90 -16.10 2.80
C TYR A 115 -11.22 -15.90 4.29
N ARG A 116 -10.33 -15.23 5.04
CA ARG A 116 -10.56 -14.90 6.45
C ARG A 116 -11.75 -13.96 6.66
N VAL A 117 -11.86 -12.91 5.84
CA VAL A 117 -12.99 -11.96 5.92
C VAL A 117 -14.31 -12.64 5.59
N GLU A 118 -14.35 -13.46 4.53
CA GLU A 118 -15.57 -14.16 4.12
C GLU A 118 -16.03 -15.17 5.18
N GLN A 119 -15.10 -15.93 5.76
CA GLN A 119 -15.41 -16.85 6.86
C GLN A 119 -15.96 -16.11 8.09
N CYS A 120 -15.42 -14.95 8.46
CA CYS A 120 -15.96 -14.13 9.55
C CYS A 120 -17.38 -13.62 9.24
N LYS A 121 -17.65 -13.18 8.01
CA LYS A 121 -18.99 -12.74 7.59
C LYS A 121 -19.99 -13.88 7.63
N LEU A 122 -19.61 -15.07 7.16
CA LEU A 122 -20.45 -16.26 7.23
C LEU A 122 -20.71 -16.67 8.68
N ALA A 123 -19.70 -16.66 9.55
CA ALA A 123 -19.85 -16.95 10.97
C ALA A 123 -20.82 -15.97 11.66
N TYR A 124 -20.69 -14.67 11.40
CA TYR A 124 -21.60 -13.66 11.94
C TYR A 124 -23.04 -13.84 11.42
N LYS A 125 -23.20 -14.13 10.12
CA LYS A 125 -24.51 -14.42 9.52
C LYS A 125 -25.14 -15.68 10.12
N MET A 126 -24.35 -16.73 10.38
CA MET A 126 -24.82 -17.94 11.07
C MET A 126 -25.24 -17.65 12.51
N LEU A 127 -24.42 -16.92 13.27
CA LEU A 127 -24.75 -16.48 14.63
C LEU A 127 -26.04 -15.64 14.68
N GLY A 128 -26.21 -14.69 13.75
CA GLY A 128 -27.43 -13.89 13.64
C GLY A 128 -28.68 -14.73 13.36
N ARG A 129 -28.55 -15.77 12.51
CA ARG A 129 -29.62 -16.74 12.28
C ARG A 129 -29.93 -17.57 13.53
N THR A 130 -28.91 -18.05 14.25
CA THR A 130 -29.09 -18.82 15.49
C THR A 130 -29.71 -18.01 16.61
N LEU A 131 -29.37 -16.72 16.70
CA LEU A 131 -29.87 -15.80 17.72
C LEU A 131 -31.19 -15.10 17.34
N GLY A 132 -31.76 -15.38 16.16
CA GLY A 132 -33.03 -14.80 15.72
C GLY A 132 -32.98 -13.30 15.39
N LEU A 133 -31.78 -12.72 15.17
CA LEU A 133 -31.55 -11.29 14.95
C LEU A 133 -31.73 -10.85 13.47
N ASN A 134 -32.49 -11.59 12.66
CA ASN A 134 -32.60 -11.38 11.20
C ASN A 134 -33.38 -10.12 10.78
N SER A 135 -33.70 -9.19 11.67
CA SER A 135 -34.59 -8.04 11.38
C SER A 135 -33.89 -6.68 11.19
N LEU A 136 -32.55 -6.61 11.06
CA LEU A 136 -31.83 -5.32 10.95
C LEU A 136 -30.74 -5.23 9.85
N VAL A 137 -30.83 -6.00 8.77
CA VAL A 137 -30.04 -5.73 7.54
C VAL A 137 -30.93 -5.79 6.32
#